data_AF-A0AAE7BP52-F1
#
_entry.id   AF-A0AAE7BP52-F1
#
_cell.length_a   1.000
_cell.length_b   1.000
_cell.length_c   1.000
_cell.angle_alpha   90.00
_cell.angle_beta   90.00
_cell.angle_gamma   90.00
#
_symmetry.space_group_name_H-M   'P 1'
#
loop_
_entity.id
_entity.type
_entity.pdbx_description
1 polymer ?
#
loop_
_entity_poly.entity_id
_entity_poly.type
_entity_poly.pdbx_seq_one_letter_code
_entity_poly.pdbx_strand_id
1 'polypeptide(L)'
;MSLKYSSVGSSSFIASTRENINSCREAVRIIQRAVDNLVATVGTPGMQGRTYEAGGMVFREYIVPAMNEVNHWLDRMEGDLRTYTNADSSVNQYGYLDEKVLEELVRIAHAKLNMLHVHQQELHNAGINFSFSNEIELTQESIHTFNQMLDALRTFNAQTSNLFTDNSGLTHLNTIIGYLSSSTPSLQEVKMGVGYHRAINSFEGNNAYKKRIKRVVAKIAKGKSKAYQQVLQKRLEGEVSIMANSSEGWDKTAILGYLKFIQTHVLKDSKKHHKTLNKTLKTYWKNLHQVGSGVYVKVFKSSKLKDRQKLDLMLITQLDAQIDKNGFLQLNSDGHAQYHLTKKISPLSSFFTTMRQTVVNAYGKKGLKSAGVLGSKIHLFRTYLDRSYIQYIREYDGKKHNLGKDATDYQRLQQFMEDYHVEADYTTGANLHNRTHPEQFKYPVNMKVQLTKNSNKKHYNSSRMVEFIVNIKSGKFVSEWNAYDKHMVNGHVNSDTKVYSDDELYQVANTESFNYGMPQGAYSVPSTYAHTHDKLDVKHPKDPNIRKLATAGKLMDKDDNLIDWRLEYVSRSL
;
A
#
# COMPACT_ATOMS: atom_id res chain seq x y z
N MET A 1 -24.94 1.35 24.53
CA MET A 1 -24.02 1.04 23.41
C MET A 1 -24.58 -0.21 22.74
N SER A 2 -24.63 -0.32 21.41
CA SER A 2 -25.15 -1.54 20.74
C SER A 2 -24.04 -2.56 20.52
N LEU A 3 -24.35 -3.84 20.68
CA LEU A 3 -23.41 -4.92 20.36
C LEU A 3 -23.20 -5.01 18.84
N LYS A 4 -21.94 -5.19 18.43
CA LYS A 4 -21.55 -5.31 17.03
C LYS A 4 -20.50 -6.39 16.88
N TYR A 5 -20.60 -7.16 15.80
CA TYR A 5 -19.67 -8.23 15.47
C TYR A 5 -19.25 -8.15 14.00
N SER A 6 -18.02 -8.56 13.71
CA SER A 6 -17.49 -8.70 12.35
C SER A 6 -16.56 -9.90 12.27
N SER A 7 -16.88 -10.87 11.42
CA SER A 7 -16.07 -12.07 11.20
C SER A 7 -14.65 -11.76 10.72
N VAL A 8 -14.51 -10.75 9.84
CA VAL A 8 -13.21 -10.25 9.36
C VAL A 8 -12.41 -9.62 10.51
N GLY A 9 -13.05 -8.76 11.31
CA GLY A 9 -12.40 -8.14 12.46
C GLY A 9 -11.99 -9.16 13.52
N SER A 10 -12.83 -10.16 13.76
CA SER A 10 -12.61 -11.23 14.71
C SER A 10 -11.49 -12.19 14.28
N SER A 11 -11.47 -12.59 13.00
CA SER A 11 -10.37 -13.39 12.41
C SER A 11 -9.03 -12.66 12.52
N SER A 12 -9.02 -11.35 12.23
CA SER A 12 -7.82 -10.51 12.36
C SER A 12 -7.34 -10.40 13.81
N PHE A 13 -8.27 -10.25 14.76
CA PHE A 13 -7.97 -10.25 16.19
C PHE A 13 -7.35 -11.58 16.64
N ILE A 14 -7.93 -12.72 16.22
CA ILE A 14 -7.41 -14.06 16.56
C ILE A 14 -5.98 -14.23 16.04
N ALA A 15 -5.74 -13.93 14.76
CA ALA A 15 -4.43 -14.05 14.14
C ALA A 15 -3.38 -13.16 14.82
N SER A 16 -3.71 -11.88 15.04
CA SER A 16 -2.79 -10.91 15.64
C SER A 16 -2.46 -11.24 17.10
N THR A 17 -3.47 -11.65 17.89
CA THR A 17 -3.27 -12.04 19.28
C THR A 17 -2.43 -13.32 19.38
N ARG A 18 -2.65 -14.30 18.49
CA ARG A 18 -1.82 -15.51 18.41
C ARG A 18 -0.35 -15.19 18.10
N GLU A 19 -0.11 -14.33 17.10
CA GLU A 19 1.25 -13.91 16.72
C GLU A 19 1.95 -13.17 17.87
N ASN A 20 1.23 -12.30 18.57
CA ASN A 20 1.74 -11.58 19.73
C ASN A 20 2.11 -12.53 20.88
N ILE A 21 1.22 -13.48 21.24
CA ILE A 21 1.50 -14.48 22.27
C ILE A 21 2.73 -15.32 21.89
N ASN A 22 2.82 -15.77 20.63
CA ASN A 22 3.98 -16.52 20.14
C ASN A 22 5.29 -15.72 20.23
N SER A 23 5.24 -14.45 19.86
CA SER A 23 6.40 -13.55 19.95
C SER A 23 6.84 -13.33 21.40
N CYS A 24 5.89 -13.13 22.31
CA CYS A 24 6.17 -13.02 23.74
C CYS A 24 6.75 -14.32 24.31
N ARG A 25 6.17 -15.48 23.96
CA ARG A 25 6.71 -16.79 24.37
C ARG A 25 8.14 -16.97 23.89
N GLU A 26 8.46 -16.60 22.66
CA GLU A 26 9.84 -16.73 22.16
C GLU A 26 10.81 -15.79 22.89
N ALA A 27 10.42 -14.55 23.15
CA ALA A 27 11.22 -13.61 23.94
C ALA A 27 11.48 -14.16 25.35
N VAL A 28 10.44 -14.68 26.01
CA VAL A 28 10.52 -15.29 27.34
C VAL A 28 11.43 -16.52 27.31
N ARG A 29 11.34 -17.40 26.30
CA ARG A 29 12.24 -18.56 26.15
C ARG A 29 13.71 -18.16 25.97
N ILE A 30 13.98 -17.08 25.24
CA ILE A 30 15.35 -16.58 25.05
C ILE A 30 15.90 -16.07 26.39
N ILE A 31 15.10 -15.28 27.12
CA ILE A 31 15.51 -14.75 28.42
C ILE A 31 15.70 -15.90 29.42
N GLN A 32 14.77 -16.86 29.46
CA GLN A 32 14.85 -18.00 30.37
C GLN A 32 16.12 -18.80 30.14
N ARG A 33 16.45 -19.14 28.88
CA ARG A 33 17.71 -19.83 28.55
C ARG A 33 18.95 -19.06 28.99
N ALA A 34 18.95 -17.73 28.83
CA ALA A 34 20.06 -16.90 29.26
C ALA A 34 20.20 -16.87 30.79
N VAL A 35 19.07 -16.79 31.50
CA VAL A 35 19.01 -16.83 32.96
C VAL A 35 19.47 -18.18 33.49
N ASP A 36 18.97 -19.29 32.93
CA ASP A 36 19.34 -20.66 33.34
C ASP A 36 20.84 -20.91 33.15
N ASN A 37 21.39 -20.49 32.00
CA ASN A 37 22.82 -20.61 31.73
C ASN A 37 23.66 -19.78 32.72
N LEU A 38 23.25 -18.54 33.01
CA LEU A 38 23.94 -17.71 34.00
C LEU A 38 23.89 -18.34 35.39
N VAL A 39 22.71 -18.80 35.81
CA VAL A 39 22.49 -19.45 37.12
C VAL A 39 23.33 -20.71 37.28
N ALA A 40 23.47 -21.51 36.22
CA ALA A 40 24.23 -22.75 36.19
C ALA A 40 25.76 -22.54 36.14
N THR A 41 26.22 -21.41 35.62
CA THR A 41 27.66 -21.11 35.46
C THR A 41 28.25 -20.36 36.65
N VAL A 42 27.44 -19.66 37.45
CA VAL A 42 27.89 -19.05 38.72
C VAL A 42 28.42 -20.14 39.67
N GLY A 43 29.66 -19.98 40.13
CA GLY A 43 30.40 -20.93 40.97
C GLY A 43 31.35 -21.85 40.20
N THR A 44 31.29 -21.85 38.86
CA THR A 44 32.23 -22.60 38.01
C THR A 44 33.53 -21.81 37.74
N PRO A 45 34.66 -22.46 37.39
CA PRO A 45 35.93 -21.76 37.15
C PRO A 45 35.78 -20.64 36.12
N GLY A 46 36.20 -19.42 36.49
CA GLY A 46 36.02 -18.20 35.68
C GLY A 46 34.75 -17.38 36.00
N MET A 47 33.82 -17.93 36.78
CA MET A 47 32.62 -17.25 37.31
C MET A 47 32.46 -17.50 38.81
N GLN A 48 33.56 -17.39 39.55
CA GLN A 48 33.65 -17.60 41.01
C GLN A 48 33.91 -16.28 41.76
N GLY A 49 33.45 -16.21 43.00
CA GLY A 49 33.66 -15.07 43.90
C GLY A 49 32.37 -14.34 44.26
N ARG A 50 32.42 -13.59 45.37
CA ARG A 50 31.24 -13.00 46.04
C ARG A 50 30.36 -12.14 45.12
N THR A 51 30.96 -11.45 44.13
CA THR A 51 30.22 -10.63 43.17
C THR A 51 29.37 -11.47 42.21
N TYR A 52 29.93 -12.58 41.70
CA TYR A 52 29.20 -13.50 40.83
C TYR A 52 28.13 -14.27 41.61
N GLU A 53 28.42 -14.65 42.85
CA GLU A 53 27.45 -15.28 43.76
C GLU A 53 26.28 -14.34 44.10
N ALA A 54 26.56 -13.08 44.41
CA ALA A 54 25.53 -12.05 44.63
C ALA A 54 24.69 -11.80 43.37
N GLY A 55 25.32 -11.71 42.20
CA GLY A 55 24.60 -11.63 40.92
C GLY A 55 23.72 -12.87 40.70
N GLY A 56 24.25 -14.07 40.90
CA GLY A 56 23.50 -15.33 40.80
C GLY A 56 22.30 -15.39 41.74
N MET A 57 22.41 -14.90 42.97
CA MET A 57 21.30 -14.81 43.92
C MET A 57 20.20 -13.88 43.42
N VAL A 58 20.53 -12.70 42.88
CA VAL A 58 19.51 -11.77 42.34
C VAL A 58 18.71 -12.43 41.20
N PHE A 59 19.39 -13.17 40.31
CA PHE A 59 18.72 -13.88 39.22
C PHE A 59 17.83 -15.01 39.75
N ARG A 60 18.30 -15.80 40.71
CA ARG A 60 17.52 -16.91 41.30
C ARG A 60 16.32 -16.43 42.11
N GLU A 61 16.48 -15.38 42.92
CA GLU A 61 15.47 -14.95 43.89
C GLU A 61 14.44 -13.97 43.32
N TYR A 62 14.79 -13.20 42.29
CA TYR A 62 13.91 -12.16 41.76
C TYR A 62 13.57 -12.32 40.28
N ILE A 63 14.53 -12.69 39.43
CA ILE A 63 14.29 -12.79 37.98
C ILE A 63 13.56 -14.09 37.62
N VAL A 64 13.98 -15.23 38.15
CA VAL A 64 13.34 -16.53 37.86
C VAL A 64 11.87 -16.55 38.28
N PRO A 65 11.47 -16.12 39.50
CA PRO A 65 10.06 -16.07 39.87
C PRO A 65 9.25 -15.12 38.99
N ALA A 66 9.77 -13.94 38.66
CA ALA A 66 9.09 -13.01 37.77
C ALA A 66 8.91 -13.57 36.35
N MET A 67 9.88 -14.34 35.85
CA MET A 67 9.77 -15.04 34.56
C MET A 67 8.68 -16.12 34.57
N ASN A 68 8.54 -16.85 35.69
CA ASN A 68 7.46 -17.82 35.87
C ASN A 68 6.07 -17.15 35.84
N GLU A 69 5.93 -16.00 36.50
CA GLU A 69 4.67 -15.22 36.46
C GLU A 69 4.33 -14.73 35.05
N VAL A 70 5.33 -14.33 34.25
CA VAL A 70 5.12 -13.97 32.84
C VAL A 70 4.69 -15.18 32.01
N ASN A 71 5.26 -16.37 32.24
CA ASN A 71 4.82 -17.61 31.59
C ASN A 71 3.37 -17.94 31.93
N HIS A 72 2.99 -17.90 33.22
CA HIS A 72 1.61 -18.13 33.65
C HIS A 72 0.63 -17.14 33.05
N TRP A 73 1.00 -15.86 32.95
CA TRP A 73 0.20 -14.87 32.26
C TRP A 73 0.05 -15.17 30.76
N LEU A 74 1.10 -15.62 30.07
CA LEU A 74 1.03 -16.03 28.66
C LEU A 74 0.14 -17.27 28.46
N ASP A 75 0.19 -18.22 29.40
CA ASP A 75 -0.71 -19.39 29.38
C ASP A 75 -2.18 -18.97 29.54
N ARG A 76 -2.48 -18.02 30.45
CA ARG A 76 -3.83 -17.44 30.60
C ARG A 76 -4.29 -16.73 29.33
N MET A 77 -3.43 -15.90 28.74
CA MET A 77 -3.70 -15.18 27.48
C MET A 77 -4.02 -16.13 26.32
N GLU A 78 -3.31 -17.25 26.24
CA GLU A 78 -3.58 -18.29 25.25
C GLU A 78 -4.92 -19.02 25.52
N GLY A 79 -5.23 -19.26 26.80
CA GLY A 79 -6.53 -19.75 27.25
C GLY A 79 -7.68 -18.83 26.83
N ASP A 80 -7.54 -17.52 27.06
CA ASP A 80 -8.52 -16.51 26.66
C ASP A 80 -8.69 -16.46 25.14
N LEU A 81 -7.58 -16.52 24.39
CA LEU A 81 -7.62 -16.58 22.93
C LEU A 81 -8.34 -17.83 22.41
N ARG A 82 -8.14 -18.98 23.06
CA ARG A 82 -8.87 -20.22 22.73
C ARG A 82 -10.36 -20.05 23.01
N THR A 83 -10.75 -19.51 24.17
CA THR A 83 -12.16 -19.24 24.49
C THR A 83 -12.81 -18.28 23.49
N TYR A 84 -12.11 -17.20 23.12
CA TYR A 84 -12.56 -16.26 22.10
C TYR A 84 -12.73 -16.94 20.73
N THR A 85 -11.76 -17.75 20.31
CA THR A 85 -11.80 -18.48 19.03
C THR A 85 -12.98 -19.46 18.97
N ASN A 86 -13.28 -20.13 20.09
CA ASN A 86 -14.45 -21.00 20.18
C ASN A 86 -15.75 -20.21 20.10
N ALA A 87 -15.86 -19.07 20.80
CA ALA A 87 -17.02 -18.20 20.73
C ALA A 87 -17.24 -17.64 19.30
N ASP A 88 -16.16 -17.26 18.62
CA ASP A 88 -16.17 -16.79 17.23
C ASP A 88 -16.80 -17.80 16.27
N SER A 89 -16.48 -19.09 16.44
CA SER A 89 -16.97 -20.17 15.56
C SER A 89 -18.50 -20.25 15.48
N SER A 90 -19.20 -19.82 16.53
CA SER A 90 -20.67 -19.83 16.60
C SER A 90 -21.34 -18.64 15.90
N VAL A 91 -20.60 -17.58 15.60
CA VAL A 91 -21.14 -16.31 15.07
C VAL A 91 -20.50 -15.88 13.74
N ASN A 92 -19.33 -16.42 13.38
CA ASN A 92 -18.57 -16.00 12.20
C ASN A 92 -19.27 -16.24 10.86
N GLN A 93 -20.12 -17.26 10.77
CA GLN A 93 -20.89 -17.59 9.57
C GLN A 93 -21.81 -16.45 9.11
N TYR A 94 -22.22 -15.58 10.04
CA TYR A 94 -23.13 -14.46 9.74
C TYR A 94 -22.44 -13.20 9.23
N GLY A 95 -21.11 -13.18 9.18
CA GLY A 95 -20.36 -12.03 8.66
C GLY A 95 -20.37 -10.83 9.60
N TYR A 96 -21.24 -9.84 9.32
CA TYR A 96 -21.36 -8.62 10.12
C TYR A 96 -22.73 -8.54 10.78
N LEU A 97 -22.75 -8.34 12.10
CA LEU A 97 -23.97 -8.22 12.89
C LEU A 97 -23.97 -6.90 13.68
N ASP A 98 -25.15 -6.26 13.74
CA ASP A 98 -25.41 -5.10 14.60
C ASP A 98 -26.73 -5.34 15.32
N GLU A 99 -26.67 -5.43 16.65
CA GLU A 99 -27.81 -5.76 17.50
C GLU A 99 -29.02 -4.87 17.24
N LYS A 100 -28.80 -3.56 17.10
CA LYS A 100 -29.90 -2.61 16.84
C LYS A 100 -30.54 -2.80 15.48
N VAL A 101 -29.75 -3.19 14.49
CA VAL A 101 -30.27 -3.45 13.13
C VAL A 101 -31.09 -4.73 13.15
N LEU A 102 -30.61 -5.78 13.81
CA LEU A 102 -31.34 -7.04 13.97
C LEU A 102 -32.66 -6.83 14.72
N GLU A 103 -32.64 -6.12 15.86
CA GLU A 103 -33.85 -5.77 16.62
C GLU A 103 -34.86 -4.99 15.77
N GLU A 104 -34.39 -4.05 14.94
CA GLU A 104 -35.23 -3.28 14.04
C GLU A 104 -35.80 -4.15 12.89
N LEU A 105 -35.00 -5.04 12.32
CA LEU A 105 -35.44 -5.98 11.29
C LEU A 105 -36.50 -6.94 11.83
N VAL A 106 -36.32 -7.45 13.05
CA VAL A 106 -37.33 -8.25 13.76
C VAL A 106 -38.62 -7.44 13.93
N ARG A 107 -38.54 -6.17 14.38
CA ARG A 107 -39.70 -5.31 14.55
C ARG A 107 -40.47 -5.07 13.24
N ILE A 108 -39.76 -4.74 12.16
CA ILE A 108 -40.35 -4.51 10.84
C ILE A 108 -40.99 -5.80 10.29
N ALA A 109 -40.32 -6.94 10.44
CA ALA A 109 -40.83 -8.22 9.97
C ALA A 109 -42.12 -8.63 10.71
N HIS A 110 -42.20 -8.42 12.03
CA HIS A 110 -43.44 -8.62 12.79
C HIS A 110 -44.57 -7.68 12.34
N ALA A 111 -44.26 -6.41 12.08
CA ALA A 111 -45.26 -5.46 11.58
C ALA A 111 -45.80 -5.88 10.20
N LYS A 112 -44.91 -6.32 9.30
CA LYS A 112 -45.29 -6.88 7.99
C LYS A 112 -46.14 -8.13 8.14
N LEU A 113 -45.75 -9.06 9.00
CA LEU A 113 -46.48 -10.30 9.25
C LEU A 113 -47.91 -10.01 9.73
N ASN A 114 -48.09 -9.05 10.63
CA ASN A 114 -49.41 -8.62 11.09
C ASN A 114 -50.24 -8.03 9.95
N MET A 115 -49.65 -7.16 9.12
CA MET A 115 -50.35 -6.59 7.94
C MET A 115 -50.77 -7.67 6.95
N LEU A 116 -49.92 -8.65 6.67
CA LEU A 116 -50.24 -9.77 5.77
C LEU A 116 -51.42 -10.58 6.29
N HIS A 117 -51.47 -10.89 7.59
CA HIS A 117 -52.63 -11.58 8.19
C HIS A 117 -53.92 -10.74 8.11
N VAL A 118 -53.85 -9.43 8.37
CA VAL A 118 -55.00 -8.52 8.27
C VAL A 118 -55.53 -8.50 6.84
N HIS A 119 -54.66 -8.28 5.83
CA HIS A 119 -55.08 -8.27 4.44
C HIS A 119 -55.56 -9.62 3.94
N GLN A 120 -54.97 -10.73 4.40
CA GLN A 120 -55.47 -12.07 4.12
C GLN A 120 -56.91 -12.24 4.60
N GLN A 121 -57.22 -11.75 5.81
CA GLN A 121 -58.56 -11.79 6.37
C GLN A 121 -59.54 -10.88 5.62
N GLU A 122 -59.11 -9.68 5.21
CA GLU A 122 -59.93 -8.75 4.42
C GLU A 122 -60.29 -9.32 3.05
N LEU A 123 -59.32 -9.91 2.34
CA LEU A 123 -59.54 -10.57 1.04
C LEU A 123 -60.49 -11.76 1.17
N HIS A 124 -60.32 -12.57 2.21
CA HIS A 124 -61.23 -13.66 2.54
C HIS A 124 -62.66 -13.15 2.77
N ASN A 125 -62.82 -12.08 3.56
CA ASN A 125 -64.12 -11.46 3.83
C ASN A 125 -64.76 -10.83 2.57
N ALA A 126 -63.95 -10.38 1.62
CA ALA A 126 -64.39 -9.82 0.34
C ALA A 126 -64.66 -10.89 -0.74
N GLY A 127 -64.46 -12.19 -0.45
CA GLY A 127 -64.65 -13.28 -1.40
C GLY A 127 -63.61 -13.33 -2.53
N ILE A 128 -62.44 -12.70 -2.34
CA ILE A 128 -61.36 -12.65 -3.33
C ILE A 128 -60.45 -13.86 -3.12
N ASN A 129 -60.30 -14.70 -4.15
CA ASN A 129 -59.44 -15.88 -4.12
C ASN A 129 -57.96 -15.52 -4.34
N PHE A 130 -57.33 -14.93 -3.34
CA PHE A 130 -55.91 -14.57 -3.31
C PHE A 130 -55.31 -14.92 -1.93
N SER A 131 -54.07 -15.39 -1.90
CA SER A 131 -53.39 -15.81 -0.67
C SER A 131 -51.98 -15.25 -0.54
N PHE A 132 -51.64 -14.80 0.66
CA PHE A 132 -50.32 -14.38 1.12
C PHE A 132 -49.55 -15.50 1.85
N SER A 133 -49.97 -16.77 1.76
CA SER A 133 -49.34 -17.87 2.51
C SER A 133 -47.82 -17.94 2.33
N ASN A 134 -47.33 -17.76 1.10
CA ASN A 134 -45.90 -17.78 0.80
C ASN A 134 -45.18 -16.59 1.45
N GLU A 135 -45.76 -15.39 1.38
CA GLU A 135 -45.19 -14.18 1.99
C GLU A 135 -45.18 -14.25 3.51
N ILE A 136 -46.19 -14.89 4.11
CA ILE A 136 -46.29 -15.16 5.54
C ILE A 136 -45.17 -16.11 5.96
N GLU A 137 -45.01 -17.25 5.28
CA GLU A 137 -43.98 -18.25 5.56
C GLU A 137 -42.57 -17.63 5.45
N LEU A 138 -42.26 -16.94 4.34
CA LEU A 138 -40.97 -16.27 4.16
C LEU A 138 -40.69 -15.19 5.22
N THR A 139 -41.74 -14.49 5.69
CA THR A 139 -41.60 -13.48 6.73
C THR A 139 -41.36 -14.14 8.10
N GLN A 140 -41.98 -15.28 8.38
CA GLN A 140 -41.73 -16.07 9.59
C GLN A 140 -40.31 -16.65 9.62
N GLU A 141 -39.83 -17.19 8.50
CA GLU A 141 -38.45 -17.66 8.36
C GLU A 141 -37.42 -16.55 8.57
N SER A 142 -37.73 -15.34 8.06
CA SER A 142 -36.88 -14.15 8.27
C SER A 142 -36.81 -13.77 9.75
N ILE A 143 -37.95 -13.77 10.46
CA ILE A 143 -38.00 -13.51 11.91
C ILE A 143 -37.16 -14.55 12.67
N HIS A 144 -37.30 -15.83 12.34
CA HIS A 144 -36.53 -16.91 12.95
C HIS A 144 -35.02 -16.68 12.75
N THR A 145 -34.61 -16.40 11.51
CA THR A 145 -33.21 -16.15 11.15
C THR A 145 -32.62 -14.95 11.90
N PHE A 146 -33.34 -13.83 11.99
CA PHE A 146 -32.86 -12.65 12.72
C PHE A 146 -32.71 -12.91 14.22
N ASN A 147 -33.62 -13.68 14.82
CA ASN A 147 -33.51 -14.08 16.23
C ASN A 147 -32.31 -15.00 16.47
N GLN A 148 -32.04 -15.96 15.58
CA GLN A 148 -30.83 -16.80 15.66
C GLN A 148 -29.55 -15.96 15.61
N MET A 149 -29.47 -14.97 14.71
CA MET A 149 -28.33 -14.05 14.64
C MET A 149 -28.16 -13.21 15.92
N LEU A 150 -29.27 -12.75 16.51
CA LEU A 150 -29.27 -11.97 17.74
C LEU A 150 -28.78 -12.79 18.94
N ASP A 151 -29.24 -14.03 19.05
CA ASP A 151 -28.83 -14.96 20.10
C ASP A 151 -27.36 -15.35 19.97
N ALA A 152 -26.88 -15.60 18.75
CA ALA A 152 -25.47 -15.86 18.48
C ALA A 152 -24.59 -14.66 18.89
N LEU A 153 -25.00 -13.44 18.55
CA LEU A 153 -24.29 -12.21 18.92
C LEU A 153 -24.23 -11.99 20.43
N ARG A 154 -25.35 -12.19 21.15
CA ARG A 154 -25.42 -12.03 22.61
C ARG A 154 -24.63 -13.11 23.33
N THR A 155 -24.68 -14.35 22.85
CA THR A 155 -23.90 -15.47 23.38
C THR A 155 -22.40 -15.22 23.21
N PHE A 156 -21.98 -14.79 22.01
CA PHE A 156 -20.60 -14.39 21.74
C PHE A 156 -20.12 -13.30 22.71
N ASN A 157 -20.92 -12.25 22.91
CA ASN A 157 -20.58 -11.18 23.84
C ASN A 157 -20.47 -11.67 25.29
N ALA A 158 -21.41 -12.52 25.74
CA ALA A 158 -21.38 -13.09 27.08
C ALA A 158 -20.10 -13.90 27.32
N GLN A 159 -19.67 -14.70 26.35
CA GLN A 159 -18.47 -15.54 26.44
C GLN A 159 -17.15 -14.75 26.34
N THR A 160 -17.17 -13.55 25.75
CA THR A 160 -15.93 -12.80 25.45
C THR A 160 -15.72 -11.54 26.30
N SER A 161 -16.76 -11.02 26.93
CA SER A 161 -16.74 -9.72 27.64
C SER A 161 -15.71 -9.59 28.77
N ASN A 162 -15.30 -10.70 29.38
CA ASN A 162 -14.33 -10.73 30.50
C ASN A 162 -12.95 -11.28 30.11
N LEU A 163 -12.74 -11.63 28.85
CA LEU A 163 -11.45 -12.13 28.38
C LEU A 163 -10.42 -11.00 28.32
N PHE A 164 -9.15 -11.34 28.49
CA PHE A 164 -8.00 -10.43 28.36
C PHE A 164 -8.00 -9.26 29.37
N THR A 165 -8.62 -9.47 30.53
CA THR A 165 -8.72 -8.46 31.61
C THR A 165 -7.48 -8.44 32.51
N ASP A 166 -6.70 -9.51 32.53
CA ASP A 166 -5.50 -9.63 33.34
C ASP A 166 -4.27 -8.97 32.66
N ASN A 167 -3.72 -7.96 33.32
CA ASN A 167 -2.55 -7.20 32.88
C ASN A 167 -1.30 -7.44 33.76
N SER A 168 -1.35 -8.40 34.69
CA SER A 168 -0.26 -8.70 35.64
C SER A 168 1.08 -9.01 34.94
N GLY A 169 1.07 -9.73 33.82
CA GLY A 169 2.30 -10.05 33.08
C GLY A 169 3.08 -8.84 32.59
N LEU A 170 2.41 -7.72 32.28
CA LEU A 170 3.09 -6.48 31.91
C LEU A 170 3.84 -5.86 33.10
N THR A 171 3.28 -5.98 34.30
CA THR A 171 3.92 -5.53 35.54
C THR A 171 5.16 -6.37 35.87
N HIS A 172 5.08 -7.69 35.69
CA HIS A 172 6.22 -8.58 35.91
C HIS A 172 7.33 -8.39 34.86
N LEU A 173 6.98 -8.17 33.59
CA LEU A 173 7.94 -7.79 32.54
C LEU A 173 8.68 -6.49 32.87
N ASN A 174 7.96 -5.46 33.36
CA ASN A 174 8.60 -4.21 33.79
C ASN A 174 9.52 -4.41 35.00
N THR A 175 9.18 -5.32 35.90
CA THR A 175 9.99 -5.67 37.06
C THR A 175 11.32 -6.32 36.61
N ILE A 176 11.26 -7.28 35.68
CA ILE A 176 12.44 -7.91 35.07
C ILE A 176 13.34 -6.86 34.40
N ILE A 177 12.74 -5.96 33.62
CA ILE A 177 13.47 -4.86 32.96
C ILE A 177 14.16 -3.96 33.99
N GLY A 178 13.47 -3.62 35.10
CA GLY A 178 14.03 -2.81 36.17
C GLY A 178 15.26 -3.42 36.83
N TYR A 179 15.22 -4.71 37.16
CA TYR A 179 16.38 -5.42 37.74
C TYR A 179 17.55 -5.58 36.76
N LEU A 180 17.26 -5.82 35.48
CA LEU A 180 18.28 -5.89 34.43
C LEU A 180 18.93 -4.52 34.13
N SER A 181 18.24 -3.42 34.41
CA SER A 181 18.71 -2.06 34.09
C SER A 181 19.43 -1.36 35.24
N SER A 182 19.25 -1.82 36.49
CA SER A 182 19.76 -1.16 37.70
C SER A 182 21.12 -1.69 38.20
N SER A 183 21.72 -2.66 37.51
CA SER A 183 23.02 -3.26 37.86
C SER A 183 24.20 -2.69 37.04
N THR A 184 24.76 -1.56 37.49
CA THR A 184 26.09 -1.02 37.08
C THR A 184 27.19 -1.49 38.04
N PRO A 185 28.51 -1.50 37.74
CA PRO A 185 29.26 -1.42 36.47
C PRO A 185 30.13 -2.68 36.16
N SER A 186 30.06 -3.77 36.95
CA SER A 186 30.96 -4.93 36.85
C SER A 186 30.60 -5.98 35.77
N LEU A 187 29.51 -5.79 35.02
CA LEU A 187 29.01 -6.75 34.01
C LEU A 187 29.37 -6.39 32.56
N GLN A 188 30.28 -5.43 32.34
CA GLN A 188 30.69 -5.01 30.98
C GLN A 188 31.32 -6.12 30.12
N GLU A 189 31.65 -7.28 30.67
CA GLU A 189 32.21 -8.41 29.91
C GLU A 189 31.18 -9.43 29.39
N VAL A 190 29.90 -9.33 29.74
CA VAL A 190 28.88 -10.26 29.23
C VAL A 190 28.14 -9.65 28.04
N LYS A 191 28.57 -9.98 26.81
CA LYS A 191 27.90 -9.60 25.56
C LYS A 191 26.54 -10.31 25.42
N MET A 192 25.47 -9.69 25.92
CA MET A 192 24.09 -10.15 25.72
C MET A 192 23.52 -9.67 24.36
N GLY A 193 23.02 -10.61 23.56
CA GLY A 193 22.70 -10.46 22.15
C GLY A 193 21.44 -9.65 21.78
N VAL A 194 21.33 -9.45 20.46
CA VAL A 194 20.43 -8.59 19.66
C VAL A 194 18.92 -8.67 19.96
N GLY A 195 18.45 -9.60 20.79
CA GLY A 195 17.03 -9.76 21.17
C GLY A 195 16.52 -8.66 22.12
N TYR A 196 17.37 -8.19 23.04
CA TYR A 196 16.98 -7.23 24.09
C TYR A 196 16.63 -5.84 23.55
N HIS A 197 17.30 -5.41 22.47
CA HIS A 197 17.10 -4.08 21.88
C HIS A 197 15.78 -3.95 21.08
N ARG A 198 15.15 -5.07 20.68
CA ARG A 198 13.94 -5.03 19.85
C ARG A 198 12.66 -4.80 20.66
N ALA A 199 12.59 -5.32 21.90
CA ALA A 199 11.43 -5.22 22.78
C ALA A 199 11.27 -3.82 23.41
N ILE A 200 12.37 -3.15 23.78
CA ILE A 200 12.34 -1.78 24.33
C ILE A 200 11.83 -0.77 23.29
N ASN A 201 12.23 -0.93 22.02
CA ASN A 201 11.85 -0.03 20.94
C ASN A 201 10.34 -0.05 20.60
N SER A 202 9.64 -1.17 20.81
CA SER A 202 8.18 -1.25 20.57
C SER A 202 7.38 -0.54 21.67
N PHE A 203 7.85 -0.60 22.93
CA PHE A 203 7.21 0.05 24.06
C PHE A 203 7.45 1.58 24.09
N GLU A 204 8.67 2.04 23.79
CA GLU A 204 8.98 3.48 23.69
C GLU A 204 8.32 4.18 22.49
N GLY A 205 8.18 3.46 21.36
CA GLY A 205 7.52 3.98 20.16
C GLY A 205 6.07 4.39 20.40
N ASN A 206 5.31 3.57 21.13
CA ASN A 206 3.88 3.76 21.36
C ASN A 206 3.59 5.02 22.22
N ASN A 207 4.42 5.30 23.23
CA ASN A 207 4.32 6.52 24.04
C ASN A 207 4.75 7.79 23.27
N ALA A 208 5.77 7.70 22.43
CA ALA A 208 6.23 8.81 21.61
C ALA A 208 5.16 9.27 20.58
N TYR A 209 4.44 8.32 19.96
CA TYR A 209 3.35 8.62 19.04
C TYR A 209 2.18 9.28 19.76
N LYS A 210 1.72 8.76 20.91
CA LYS A 210 0.63 9.36 21.70
C LYS A 210 0.91 10.83 22.03
N LYS A 211 2.13 11.17 22.48
CA LYS A 211 2.52 12.58 22.74
C LYS A 211 2.54 13.44 21.48
N ARG A 212 2.96 12.88 20.33
CA ARG A 212 2.96 13.60 19.05
C ARG A 212 1.53 13.82 18.55
N ILE A 213 0.66 12.82 18.61
CA ILE A 213 -0.74 12.88 18.19
C ILE A 213 -1.48 13.96 18.98
N LYS A 214 -1.37 13.95 20.32
CA LYS A 214 -1.94 15.01 21.18
C LYS A 214 -1.55 16.41 20.71
N ARG A 215 -0.27 16.63 20.40
CA ARG A 215 0.22 17.92 19.88
C ARG A 215 -0.34 18.27 18.50
N VAL A 216 -0.51 17.29 17.61
CA VAL A 216 -1.13 17.51 16.29
C VAL A 216 -2.59 17.90 16.47
N VAL A 217 -3.37 17.15 17.26
CA VAL A 217 -4.79 17.43 17.53
C VAL A 217 -4.99 18.81 18.14
N ALA A 218 -4.21 19.15 19.17
CA ALA A 218 -4.28 20.46 19.82
C ALA A 218 -4.05 21.62 18.83
N LYS A 219 -3.20 21.42 17.81
CA LYS A 219 -2.96 22.43 16.77
C LYS A 219 -4.08 22.48 15.73
N ILE A 220 -4.51 21.34 15.19
CA ILE A 220 -5.46 21.32 14.07
C ILE A 220 -6.90 21.59 14.51
N ALA A 221 -7.24 21.30 15.76
CA ALA A 221 -8.57 21.46 16.34
C ALA A 221 -8.61 22.52 17.45
N LYS A 222 -7.71 23.51 17.40
CA LYS A 222 -7.72 24.66 18.31
C LYS A 222 -9.09 25.33 18.31
N GLY A 223 -9.67 25.56 19.50
CA GLY A 223 -11.00 26.15 19.66
C GLY A 223 -12.17 25.18 19.46
N LYS A 224 -11.94 23.89 19.25
CA LYS A 224 -12.98 22.85 19.22
C LYS A 224 -13.17 22.21 20.60
N SER A 225 -14.35 21.63 20.85
CA SER A 225 -14.69 20.98 22.12
C SER A 225 -13.74 19.83 22.46
N LYS A 226 -13.57 19.54 23.75
CA LYS A 226 -12.74 18.42 24.23
C LYS A 226 -13.19 17.08 23.63
N ALA A 227 -14.50 16.85 23.53
CA ALA A 227 -15.08 15.65 22.90
C ALA A 227 -14.67 15.53 21.42
N TYR A 228 -14.70 16.63 20.66
CA TYR A 228 -14.27 16.63 19.27
C TYR A 228 -12.77 16.35 19.12
N GLN A 229 -11.94 16.93 20.00
CA GLN A 229 -10.50 16.65 20.02
C GLN A 229 -10.21 15.18 20.34
N GLN A 230 -10.95 14.56 21.28
CA GLN A 230 -10.81 13.14 21.60
C GLN A 230 -11.17 12.23 20.41
N VAL A 231 -12.20 12.56 19.63
CA VAL A 231 -12.55 11.81 18.41
C VAL A 231 -11.41 11.84 17.40
N LEU A 232 -10.81 13.01 17.15
CA LEU A 232 -9.67 13.13 16.25
C LEU A 232 -8.43 12.41 16.78
N GLN A 233 -8.19 12.46 18.09
CA GLN A 233 -7.09 11.74 18.72
C GLN A 233 -7.23 10.22 18.53
N LYS A 234 -8.39 9.64 18.87
CA LYS A 234 -8.63 8.19 18.72
C LYS A 234 -8.47 7.74 17.27
N ARG A 235 -8.93 8.55 16.31
CA ARG A 235 -8.73 8.27 14.88
C ARG A 235 -7.25 8.19 14.52
N LEU A 236 -6.47 9.21 14.88
CA LEU A 236 -5.04 9.25 14.56
C LEU A 236 -4.26 8.16 15.29
N GLU A 237 -4.66 7.79 16.51
CA GLU A 237 -4.09 6.65 17.23
C GLU A 237 -4.35 5.34 16.48
N GLY A 238 -5.57 5.13 15.96
CA GLY A 238 -5.89 3.98 15.11
C GLY A 238 -5.07 3.95 13.83
N GLU A 239 -5.03 5.05 13.07
CA GLU A 239 -4.23 5.15 11.83
C GLU A 239 -2.74 4.88 12.09
N VAL A 240 -2.16 5.48 13.14
CA VAL A 240 -0.75 5.26 13.50
C VAL A 240 -0.50 3.83 13.98
N SER A 241 -1.44 3.22 14.68
CA SER A 241 -1.32 1.82 15.10
C SER A 241 -1.27 0.87 13.90
N ILE A 242 -2.07 1.14 12.86
CA ILE A 242 -2.04 0.36 11.62
C ILE A 242 -0.71 0.59 10.89
N MET A 243 -0.25 1.84 10.75
CA MET A 243 1.05 2.12 10.12
C MET A 243 2.23 1.48 10.86
N ALA A 244 2.15 1.39 12.19
CA ALA A 244 3.18 0.78 13.03
C ALA A 244 3.12 -0.75 13.04
N ASN A 245 2.08 -1.35 12.47
CA ASN A 245 1.98 -2.79 12.31
C ASN A 245 3.07 -3.27 11.33
N SER A 246 3.65 -4.44 11.61
CA SER A 246 4.63 -5.09 10.73
C SER A 246 4.10 -5.29 9.32
N SER A 247 2.79 -5.46 9.14
CA SER A 247 2.14 -5.64 7.84
C SER A 247 2.20 -4.42 6.92
N GLU A 248 2.25 -3.19 7.45
CA GLU A 248 2.40 -1.97 6.62
C GLU A 248 3.87 -1.56 6.40
N GLY A 249 4.78 -2.05 7.26
CA GLY A 249 6.22 -1.91 7.12
C GLY A 249 6.81 -0.50 7.27
N TRP A 250 6.03 0.48 7.74
CA TRP A 250 6.53 1.85 7.95
C TRP A 250 7.41 1.98 9.18
N ASP A 251 8.57 2.64 9.02
CA ASP A 251 9.41 3.00 10.16
C ASP A 251 8.86 4.20 10.96
N LYS A 252 9.42 4.39 12.16
CA LYS A 252 9.05 5.49 13.06
C LYS A 252 9.12 6.88 12.44
N THR A 253 10.11 7.14 11.58
CA THR A 253 10.29 8.46 10.96
C THR A 253 9.26 8.70 9.86
N ALA A 254 8.86 7.65 9.14
CA ALA A 254 7.76 7.67 8.18
C ALA A 254 6.43 8.07 8.86
N ILE A 255 6.11 7.43 9.99
CA ILE A 255 4.92 7.71 10.81
C ILE A 255 4.94 9.15 11.34
N LEU A 256 6.08 9.62 11.86
CA LEU A 256 6.24 11.01 12.28
C LEU A 256 6.10 11.98 11.09
N GLY A 257 6.53 11.57 9.91
CA GLY A 257 6.33 12.27 8.64
C GLY A 257 4.86 12.43 8.28
N TYR A 258 4.05 11.38 8.44
CA TYR A 258 2.60 11.40 8.25
C TYR A 258 1.92 12.40 9.20
N LEU A 259 2.23 12.31 10.50
CA LEU A 259 1.69 13.23 11.51
C LEU A 259 2.11 14.68 11.24
N LYS A 260 3.33 14.92 10.74
CA LYS A 260 3.79 16.25 10.32
C LYS A 260 3.03 16.75 9.09
N PHE A 261 2.75 15.88 8.12
CA PHE A 261 1.95 16.22 6.95
C PHE A 261 0.54 16.67 7.36
N ILE A 262 -0.15 15.87 8.19
CA ILE A 262 -1.47 16.22 8.75
C ILE A 262 -1.42 17.59 9.43
N GLN A 263 -0.48 17.76 10.37
CA GLN A 263 -0.34 18.99 11.15
C GLN A 263 -0.17 20.24 10.26
N THR A 264 0.41 20.08 9.08
CA THR A 264 0.74 21.18 8.16
C THR A 264 -0.41 21.49 7.20
N HIS A 265 -1.08 20.46 6.66
CA HIS A 265 -1.96 20.63 5.51
C HIS A 265 -3.46 20.50 5.84
N VAL A 266 -3.83 19.70 6.85
CA VAL A 266 -5.24 19.29 7.03
C VAL A 266 -6.20 20.46 7.21
N LEU A 267 -5.80 21.49 7.96
CA LEU A 267 -6.65 22.66 8.23
C LEU A 267 -6.81 23.55 6.98
N LYS A 268 -5.75 23.67 6.18
CA LYS A 268 -5.78 24.45 4.93
C LYS A 268 -6.70 23.76 3.92
N ASP A 269 -6.51 22.46 3.73
CA ASP A 269 -7.25 21.70 2.74
C ASP A 269 -8.72 21.50 3.14
N SER A 270 -9.00 21.33 4.44
CA SER A 270 -10.38 21.25 4.92
C SER A 270 -11.16 22.53 4.61
N LYS A 271 -10.53 23.70 4.78
CA LYS A 271 -11.11 25.01 4.44
C LYS A 271 -11.27 25.18 2.94
N LYS A 272 -10.20 24.94 2.17
CA LYS A 272 -10.19 25.08 0.71
C LYS A 272 -11.28 24.26 0.03
N HIS A 273 -11.58 23.08 0.55
CA HIS A 273 -12.54 22.15 -0.05
C HIS A 273 -13.88 22.10 0.68
N HIS A 274 -14.15 23.02 1.62
CA HIS A 274 -15.39 23.06 2.41
C HIS A 274 -15.73 21.71 3.08
N LYS A 275 -14.72 20.99 3.59
CA LYS A 275 -14.86 19.68 4.26
C LYS A 275 -14.54 19.79 5.75
N THR A 276 -15.10 18.88 6.55
CA THR A 276 -14.71 18.75 7.96
C THR A 276 -13.28 18.20 8.10
N LEU A 277 -12.62 18.45 9.23
CA LEU A 277 -11.30 17.88 9.52
C LEU A 277 -11.33 16.35 9.44
N ASN A 278 -12.35 15.71 10.01
CA ASN A 278 -12.49 14.25 9.97
C ASN A 278 -12.63 13.70 8.54
N LYS A 279 -13.42 14.36 7.67
CA LYS A 279 -13.52 13.97 6.24
C LYS A 279 -12.19 14.17 5.50
N THR A 280 -11.45 15.22 5.83
CA THR A 280 -10.13 15.50 5.24
C THR A 280 -9.09 14.47 5.70
N LEU A 281 -9.07 14.11 6.98
CA LEU A 281 -8.23 13.03 7.52
C LEU A 281 -8.55 11.68 6.87
N LYS A 282 -9.84 11.33 6.70
CA LYS A 282 -10.24 10.12 5.96
C LYS A 282 -9.71 10.12 4.53
N THR A 283 -9.69 11.29 3.87
CA THR A 283 -9.11 11.44 2.53
C THR A 283 -7.60 11.25 2.54
N TYR A 284 -6.88 11.84 3.50
CA TYR A 284 -5.44 11.64 3.63
C TYR A 284 -5.08 10.19 3.94
N TRP A 285 -5.84 9.51 4.80
CA TRP A 285 -5.65 8.09 5.08
C TRP A 285 -5.83 7.24 3.83
N LYS A 286 -6.90 7.47 3.05
CA LYS A 286 -7.08 6.80 1.75
C LYS A 286 -5.91 7.09 0.80
N ASN A 287 -5.48 8.35 0.72
CA ASN A 287 -4.39 8.74 -0.16
C ASN A 287 -3.03 8.16 0.28
N LEU A 288 -2.80 7.93 1.58
CA LEU A 288 -1.62 7.21 2.04
C LEU A 288 -1.53 5.83 1.38
N HIS A 289 -2.66 5.15 1.21
CA HIS A 289 -2.76 3.85 0.55
C HIS A 289 -2.75 3.93 -0.99
N GLN A 290 -2.47 5.10 -1.55
CA GLN A 290 -2.33 5.32 -2.99
C GLN A 290 -0.88 5.70 -3.28
N VAL A 291 -0.08 4.72 -3.71
CA VAL A 291 1.32 4.93 -4.10
C VAL A 291 1.36 5.95 -5.21
N GLY A 292 2.16 7.00 -5.04
CA GLY A 292 2.20 8.16 -5.95
C GLY A 292 1.45 9.40 -5.46
N SER A 293 0.61 9.28 -4.44
CA SER A 293 -0.05 10.43 -3.83
C SER A 293 0.93 11.33 -3.08
N GLY A 294 0.58 12.61 -2.90
CA GLY A 294 1.43 13.56 -2.18
C GLY A 294 1.73 13.16 -0.73
N VAL A 295 0.76 12.56 -0.03
CA VAL A 295 0.96 12.09 1.35
C VAL A 295 1.83 10.84 1.38
N TYR A 296 1.65 9.88 0.47
CA TYR A 296 2.51 8.70 0.37
C TYR A 296 3.96 9.12 0.10
N VAL A 297 4.19 9.99 -0.89
CA VAL A 297 5.53 10.51 -1.20
C VAL A 297 6.17 11.19 0.01
N LYS A 298 5.38 11.95 0.79
CA LYS A 298 5.89 12.60 2.00
C LYS A 298 6.35 11.59 3.05
N VAL A 299 5.55 10.55 3.28
CA VAL A 299 5.84 9.47 4.24
C VAL A 299 7.05 8.66 3.78
N PHE A 300 7.08 8.25 2.52
CA PHE A 300 8.18 7.53 1.87
C PHE A 300 9.52 8.28 1.95
N LYS A 301 9.51 9.60 1.69
CA LYS A 301 10.71 10.45 1.86
C LYS A 301 11.14 10.61 3.31
N SER A 302 10.20 10.57 4.25
CA SER A 302 10.50 10.72 5.68
C SER A 302 11.11 9.45 6.29
N SER A 303 10.80 8.28 5.73
CA SER A 303 11.39 7.01 6.13
C SER A 303 12.92 7.05 6.14
N LYS A 304 13.51 6.39 7.13
CA LYS A 304 14.95 6.17 7.31
C LYS A 304 15.41 4.76 6.90
N LEU A 305 14.51 3.92 6.39
CA LEU A 305 14.89 2.71 5.68
C LEU A 305 15.93 3.02 4.59
N LYS A 306 16.85 2.08 4.35
CA LYS A 306 17.79 2.19 3.22
C LYS A 306 17.01 2.21 1.91
N ASP A 307 17.50 2.88 0.88
CA ASP A 307 16.75 3.05 -0.38
C ASP A 307 16.33 1.72 -1.01
N ARG A 308 17.16 0.67 -0.94
CA ARG A 308 16.75 -0.69 -1.35
C ARG A 308 15.56 -1.22 -0.54
N GLN A 309 15.56 -1.04 0.78
CA GLN A 309 14.46 -1.47 1.66
C GLN A 309 13.18 -0.66 1.41
N LYS A 310 13.30 0.61 1.02
CA LYS A 310 12.13 1.41 0.61
C LYS A 310 11.49 0.88 -0.67
N LEU A 311 12.31 0.50 -1.66
CA LEU A 311 11.83 -0.10 -2.91
C LEU A 311 11.19 -1.47 -2.67
N ASP A 312 11.79 -2.26 -1.78
CA ASP A 312 11.26 -3.54 -1.32
C ASP A 312 9.88 -3.38 -0.64
N LEU A 313 9.80 -2.48 0.35
CA LEU A 313 8.55 -2.12 1.03
C LEU A 313 7.46 -1.72 0.04
N MET A 314 7.76 -0.82 -0.89
CA MET A 314 6.76 -0.34 -1.85
C MET A 314 6.30 -1.43 -2.82
N LEU A 315 7.25 -2.13 -3.47
CA LEU A 315 6.90 -3.06 -4.54
C LEU A 315 6.41 -4.39 -4.01
N ILE A 316 7.06 -4.95 -3.00
CA ILE A 316 6.77 -6.30 -2.52
C ILE A 316 5.70 -6.26 -1.45
N THR A 317 5.89 -5.48 -0.39
CA THR A 317 4.96 -5.49 0.75
C THR A 317 3.67 -4.72 0.46
N GLN A 318 3.77 -3.54 -0.15
CA GLN A 318 2.63 -2.64 -0.27
C GLN A 318 1.81 -2.90 -1.54
N LEU A 319 2.47 -2.97 -2.69
CA LEU A 319 1.82 -3.18 -3.99
C LEU A 319 1.60 -4.66 -4.36
N ASP A 320 2.09 -5.60 -3.53
CA ASP A 320 2.13 -7.03 -3.83
C ASP A 320 2.51 -7.33 -5.30
N ALA A 321 3.67 -6.80 -5.71
CA ALA A 321 4.13 -6.96 -7.07
C ALA A 321 4.74 -8.35 -7.25
N GLN A 322 4.27 -9.14 -8.21
CA GLN A 322 4.81 -10.46 -8.55
C GLN A 322 5.10 -10.57 -10.04
N ILE A 323 6.14 -11.33 -10.40
CA ILE A 323 6.45 -11.61 -11.81
C ILE A 323 5.81 -12.96 -12.15
N ASP A 324 4.91 -12.97 -13.12
CA ASP A 324 4.22 -14.19 -13.54
C ASP A 324 5.12 -15.12 -14.39
N LYS A 325 4.57 -16.28 -14.78
CA LYS A 325 5.26 -17.28 -15.60
C LYS A 325 5.75 -16.77 -16.97
N ASN A 326 5.13 -15.71 -17.49
CA ASN A 326 5.49 -15.10 -18.76
C ASN A 326 6.46 -13.91 -18.59
N GLY A 327 6.92 -13.67 -17.36
CA GLY A 327 7.84 -12.58 -17.03
C GLY A 327 7.16 -11.22 -16.91
N PHE A 328 5.82 -11.16 -16.87
CA PHE A 328 5.09 -9.90 -16.72
C PHE A 328 4.93 -9.56 -15.24
N LEU A 329 5.10 -8.29 -14.87
CA LEU A 329 4.89 -7.84 -13.50
C LEU A 329 3.40 -7.60 -13.27
N GLN A 330 2.78 -8.35 -12.36
CA GLN A 330 1.44 -8.10 -11.85
C GLN A 330 1.54 -7.30 -10.56
N LEU A 331 0.63 -6.34 -10.34
CA LEU A 331 0.46 -5.65 -9.06
C LEU A 331 -0.83 -6.16 -8.41
N ASN A 332 -0.91 -6.14 -7.07
CA ASN A 332 -2.03 -6.72 -6.31
C ASN A 332 -2.29 -8.17 -6.71
N SER A 333 -1.21 -8.96 -6.76
CA SER A 333 -1.23 -10.28 -7.39
C SER A 333 -2.14 -11.30 -6.68
N ASP A 334 -2.34 -11.13 -5.38
CA ASP A 334 -3.21 -11.96 -4.54
C ASP A 334 -4.61 -11.36 -4.33
N GLY A 335 -4.88 -10.16 -4.86
CA GLY A 335 -6.14 -9.45 -4.68
C GLY A 335 -6.33 -8.78 -3.32
N HIS A 336 -5.33 -8.80 -2.44
CA HIS A 336 -5.41 -8.36 -1.05
C HIS A 336 -4.45 -7.23 -0.68
N ALA A 337 -3.75 -6.63 -1.66
CA ALA A 337 -2.84 -5.52 -1.43
C ALA A 337 -3.56 -4.33 -0.77
N GLN A 338 -3.01 -3.86 0.35
CA GLN A 338 -3.57 -2.70 1.06
C GLN A 338 -3.26 -1.38 0.34
N TYR A 339 -2.18 -1.35 -0.44
CA TYR A 339 -1.75 -0.19 -1.20
C TYR A 339 -1.91 -0.44 -2.69
N HIS A 340 -2.29 0.61 -3.41
CA HIS A 340 -2.47 0.53 -4.85
C HIS A 340 -1.73 1.67 -5.53
N LEU A 341 -1.18 1.41 -6.72
CA LEU A 341 -0.61 2.47 -7.54
C LEU A 341 -1.71 3.42 -7.98
N THR A 342 -1.48 4.73 -7.79
CA THR A 342 -2.41 5.76 -8.26
C THR A 342 -2.50 5.67 -9.79
N LYS A 343 -3.72 5.47 -10.32
CA LYS A 343 -3.94 5.34 -11.76
C LYS A 343 -3.44 6.55 -12.56
N LYS A 344 -3.54 7.76 -11.99
CA LYS A 344 -3.22 9.02 -12.66
C LYS A 344 -2.26 9.82 -11.81
N ILE A 345 -1.02 9.95 -12.26
CA ILE A 345 0.01 10.74 -11.58
C ILE A 345 0.48 11.80 -12.55
N SER A 346 0.34 13.07 -12.17
CA SER A 346 0.89 14.18 -12.97
C SER A 346 2.36 13.92 -13.27
N PRO A 347 2.84 14.05 -14.52
CA PRO A 347 4.22 13.74 -14.87
C PRO A 347 5.24 14.65 -14.17
N LEU A 348 4.81 15.79 -13.60
CA LEU A 348 5.62 16.68 -12.77
C LEU A 348 5.58 16.34 -11.27
N SER A 349 4.89 15.27 -10.89
CA SER A 349 4.79 14.83 -9.51
C SER A 349 6.18 14.52 -8.94
N SER A 350 6.40 14.97 -7.70
CA SER A 350 7.61 14.62 -6.95
C SER A 350 7.75 13.11 -6.68
N PHE A 351 6.70 12.32 -6.92
CA PHE A 351 6.79 10.86 -6.90
C PHE A 351 7.87 10.34 -7.85
N PHE A 352 7.85 10.76 -9.11
CA PHE A 352 8.77 10.23 -10.12
C PHE A 352 10.23 10.57 -9.81
N THR A 353 10.52 11.81 -9.43
CA THR A 353 11.87 12.21 -9.03
C THR A 353 12.34 11.51 -7.75
N THR A 354 11.41 11.20 -6.83
CA THR A 354 11.69 10.42 -5.63
C THR A 354 12.00 8.96 -5.98
N MET A 355 11.22 8.34 -6.85
CA MET A 355 11.44 6.99 -7.36
C MET A 355 12.80 6.87 -8.04
N ARG A 356 13.08 7.75 -9.02
CA ARG A 356 14.38 7.86 -9.66
C ARG A 356 15.52 7.98 -8.65
N GLN A 357 15.44 8.91 -7.69
CA GLN A 357 16.52 9.11 -6.73
C GLN A 357 16.74 7.85 -5.87
N THR A 358 15.66 7.19 -5.46
CA THR A 358 15.72 5.98 -4.63
C THR A 358 16.36 4.82 -5.40
N VAL A 359 15.99 4.63 -6.67
CA VAL A 359 16.61 3.61 -7.54
C VAL A 359 18.08 3.93 -7.83
N VAL A 360 18.42 5.18 -8.15
CA VAL A 360 19.80 5.60 -8.39
C VAL A 360 20.68 5.41 -7.15
N ASN A 361 20.19 5.74 -5.96
CA ASN A 361 20.93 5.51 -4.73
C ASN A 361 21.16 4.02 -4.46
N ALA A 362 20.14 3.19 -4.68
CA ALA A 362 20.21 1.76 -4.40
C ALA A 362 21.04 0.99 -5.45
N TYR A 363 20.94 1.37 -6.72
CA TYR A 363 21.41 0.57 -7.86
C TYR A 363 22.24 1.33 -8.88
N GLY A 364 22.33 2.67 -8.85
CA GLY A 364 22.97 3.46 -9.90
C GLY A 364 24.43 3.08 -10.21
N LYS A 365 25.17 2.59 -9.20
CA LYS A 365 26.53 2.07 -9.41
C LYS A 365 26.57 0.65 -9.99
N LYS A 366 25.68 -0.23 -9.49
CA LYS A 366 25.68 -1.69 -9.74
C LYS A 366 24.87 -2.09 -10.99
N GLY A 367 23.89 -1.27 -11.37
CA GLY A 367 22.90 -1.60 -12.40
C GLY A 367 21.79 -2.53 -11.92
N LEU A 368 20.77 -2.73 -12.77
CA LEU A 368 19.65 -3.63 -12.47
C LEU A 368 19.83 -5.06 -12.99
N LYS A 369 20.62 -5.28 -14.06
CA LYS A 369 20.80 -6.61 -14.70
C LYS A 369 21.11 -7.75 -13.73
N SER A 370 21.93 -7.49 -12.71
CA SER A 370 22.38 -8.48 -11.72
C SER A 370 21.78 -8.24 -10.33
N ALA A 371 20.71 -7.45 -10.21
CA ALA A 371 20.12 -7.04 -8.94
C ALA A 371 19.08 -8.03 -8.36
N GLY A 372 18.96 -9.22 -8.95
CA GLY A 372 18.05 -10.28 -8.53
C GLY A 372 16.57 -9.92 -8.72
N VAL A 373 15.68 -10.58 -7.96
CA VAL A 373 14.22 -10.46 -8.10
C VAL A 373 13.73 -9.02 -7.95
N LEU A 374 14.21 -8.30 -6.94
CA LEU A 374 13.82 -6.89 -6.73
C LEU A 374 14.28 -6.01 -7.90
N GLY A 375 15.46 -6.27 -8.47
CA GLY A 375 15.94 -5.59 -9.67
C GLY A 375 15.03 -5.80 -10.88
N SER A 376 14.60 -7.03 -11.12
CA SER A 376 13.62 -7.37 -12.17
C SER A 376 12.28 -6.68 -11.94
N LYS A 377 11.76 -6.68 -10.70
CA LYS A 377 10.50 -5.98 -10.36
C LYS A 377 10.63 -4.47 -10.60
N ILE A 378 11.76 -3.84 -10.23
CA ILE A 378 12.00 -2.40 -10.47
C ILE A 378 12.05 -2.07 -11.97
N HIS A 379 12.74 -2.90 -12.76
CA HIS A 379 12.79 -2.75 -14.22
C HIS A 379 11.40 -2.82 -14.83
N LEU A 380 10.66 -3.89 -14.54
CA LEU A 380 9.32 -4.09 -15.08
C LEU A 380 8.33 -3.03 -14.57
N PHE A 381 8.52 -2.49 -13.37
CA PHE A 381 7.63 -1.45 -12.82
C PHE A 381 7.67 -0.14 -13.60
N ARG A 382 8.67 0.09 -14.45
CA ARG A 382 8.75 1.29 -15.33
C ARG A 382 7.49 1.44 -16.16
N THR A 383 6.96 0.33 -16.71
CA THR A 383 5.72 0.33 -17.49
C THR A 383 4.52 0.88 -16.72
N TYR A 384 4.40 0.57 -15.42
CA TYR A 384 3.31 1.08 -14.60
C TYR A 384 3.47 2.57 -14.28
N LEU A 385 4.71 3.06 -14.20
CA LEU A 385 4.98 4.49 -14.14
C LEU A 385 4.51 5.17 -15.43
N ASP A 386 4.82 4.56 -16.58
CA ASP A 386 4.41 5.00 -17.92
C ASP A 386 2.90 5.17 -18.03
N ARG A 387 2.16 4.10 -17.69
CA ARG A 387 0.70 4.11 -17.62
C ARG A 387 0.17 5.30 -16.83
N SER A 388 0.75 5.56 -15.66
CA SER A 388 0.20 6.52 -14.71
C SER A 388 0.25 7.96 -15.20
N TYR A 389 1.32 8.34 -15.92
CA TYR A 389 1.42 9.68 -16.48
C TYR A 389 0.78 9.80 -17.86
N ILE A 390 0.72 8.71 -18.64
CA ILE A 390 -0.04 8.67 -19.90
C ILE A 390 -1.53 8.87 -19.63
N GLN A 391 -2.11 8.13 -18.67
CA GLN A 391 -3.50 8.30 -18.29
C GLN A 391 -3.78 9.70 -17.75
N TYR A 392 -2.83 10.31 -17.04
CA TYR A 392 -2.96 11.69 -16.60
C TYR A 392 -3.08 12.67 -17.78
N ILE A 393 -2.21 12.55 -18.79
CA ILE A 393 -2.24 13.45 -19.95
C ILE A 393 -3.47 13.22 -20.83
N ARG A 394 -3.91 11.96 -21.00
CA ARG A 394 -5.13 11.63 -21.78
C ARG A 394 -6.39 12.31 -21.26
N GLU A 395 -6.45 12.54 -19.96
CA GLU A 395 -7.58 13.22 -19.30
C GLU A 395 -7.29 14.71 -19.01
N TYR A 396 -6.15 15.23 -19.43
CA TYR A 396 -5.81 16.62 -19.22
C TYR A 396 -6.61 17.52 -20.16
N ASP A 397 -7.41 18.42 -19.60
CA ASP A 397 -8.28 19.34 -20.33
C ASP A 397 -7.84 20.81 -20.26
N GLY A 398 -6.65 21.07 -19.71
CA GLY A 398 -6.08 22.41 -19.54
C GLY A 398 -6.45 23.05 -18.20
N LYS A 399 -5.62 23.96 -17.67
CA LYS A 399 -5.94 24.70 -16.44
C LYS A 399 -7.21 25.54 -16.55
N LYS A 400 -7.59 25.91 -17.78
CA LYS A 400 -8.78 26.68 -18.12
C LYS A 400 -9.92 25.81 -18.67
N HIS A 401 -9.76 24.48 -18.71
CA HIS A 401 -10.76 23.54 -19.25
C HIS A 401 -11.17 23.86 -20.70
N ASN A 402 -10.21 24.25 -21.53
CA ASN A 402 -10.42 24.77 -22.90
C ASN A 402 -10.11 23.75 -24.00
N LEU A 403 -9.62 22.55 -23.68
CA LEU A 403 -9.38 21.51 -24.68
C LEU A 403 -10.67 20.75 -25.02
N GLY A 404 -10.92 20.59 -26.32
CA GLY A 404 -12.00 19.75 -26.83
C GLY A 404 -11.88 18.29 -26.40
N LYS A 405 -13.03 17.60 -26.31
CA LYS A 405 -13.09 16.16 -25.99
C LYS A 405 -12.34 15.29 -27.00
N ASP A 406 -12.26 15.78 -28.22
CA ASP A 406 -11.63 15.23 -29.43
C ASP A 406 -10.15 15.63 -29.60
N ALA A 407 -9.61 16.50 -28.74
CA ALA A 407 -8.19 16.83 -28.82
C ALA A 407 -7.30 15.60 -28.58
N THR A 408 -6.24 15.51 -29.38
CA THR A 408 -5.32 14.37 -29.40
C THR A 408 -4.45 14.32 -28.14
N ASP A 409 -3.86 13.16 -27.87
CA ASP A 409 -2.92 12.99 -26.76
C ASP A 409 -1.77 14.02 -26.81
N TYR A 410 -1.26 14.31 -28.01
CA TYR A 410 -0.21 15.31 -28.21
C TYR A 410 -0.70 16.74 -27.97
N GLN A 411 -1.90 17.11 -28.39
CA GLN A 411 -2.48 18.43 -28.08
C GLN A 411 -2.65 18.61 -26.56
N ARG A 412 -3.08 17.57 -25.85
CA ARG A 412 -3.14 17.57 -24.38
C ARG A 412 -1.76 17.74 -23.75
N LEU A 413 -0.75 17.05 -24.28
CA LEU A 413 0.64 17.20 -23.84
C LEU A 413 1.16 18.62 -24.09
N GLN A 414 0.87 19.21 -25.25
CA GLN A 414 1.25 20.59 -25.59
C GLN A 414 0.63 21.59 -24.62
N GLN A 415 -0.69 21.49 -24.37
CA GLN A 415 -1.36 22.35 -23.41
C GLN A 415 -0.80 22.17 -21.99
N PHE A 416 -0.49 20.94 -21.59
CA PHE A 416 0.15 20.66 -20.31
C PHE A 416 1.53 21.33 -20.20
N MET A 417 2.36 21.22 -21.24
CA MET A 417 3.68 21.86 -21.26
C MET A 417 3.56 23.39 -21.20
N GLU A 418 2.61 23.98 -21.91
CA GLU A 418 2.31 25.41 -21.86
C GLU A 418 1.87 25.84 -20.45
N ASP A 419 0.86 25.18 -19.90
CA ASP A 419 0.27 25.51 -18.59
C ASP A 419 1.28 25.44 -17.45
N TYR A 420 2.25 24.54 -17.54
CA TYR A 420 3.25 24.33 -16.50
C TYR A 420 4.65 24.88 -16.86
N HIS A 421 4.76 25.60 -17.99
CA HIS A 421 6.01 26.19 -18.48
C HIS A 421 7.16 25.16 -18.55
N VAL A 422 6.87 24.00 -19.13
CA VAL A 422 7.83 22.91 -19.27
C VAL A 422 8.32 22.84 -20.70
N GLU A 423 9.63 22.92 -20.87
CA GLU A 423 10.28 22.68 -22.16
C GLU A 423 10.66 21.19 -22.30
N ALA A 424 10.17 20.55 -23.36
CA ALA A 424 10.50 19.17 -23.70
C ALA A 424 11.75 19.06 -24.56
N ASP A 425 12.38 17.88 -24.52
CA ASP A 425 13.48 17.49 -25.40
C ASP A 425 12.96 16.57 -26.50
N TYR A 426 13.09 17.04 -27.75
CA TYR A 426 12.75 16.32 -28.99
C TYR A 426 13.99 15.80 -29.72
N THR A 427 15.19 16.03 -29.18
CA THR A 427 16.45 15.80 -29.91
C THR A 427 16.96 14.37 -29.81
N THR A 428 16.41 13.55 -28.90
CA THR A 428 16.77 12.13 -28.80
C THR A 428 16.12 11.33 -29.93
N GLY A 429 16.93 10.63 -30.72
CA GLY A 429 16.48 9.90 -31.91
C GLY A 429 15.37 8.89 -31.63
N ALA A 430 14.34 8.91 -32.48
CA ALA A 430 13.20 7.98 -32.43
C ALA A 430 13.46 6.67 -33.19
N ASN A 431 14.69 6.40 -33.63
CA ASN A 431 15.05 5.26 -34.49
C ASN A 431 14.63 3.90 -33.88
N LEU A 432 14.63 3.79 -32.55
CA LEU A 432 14.20 2.59 -31.82
C LEU A 432 12.68 2.48 -31.61
N HIS A 433 11.89 3.46 -32.05
CA HIS A 433 10.43 3.53 -31.90
C HIS A 433 9.71 3.46 -33.24
N ASN A 434 10.37 2.94 -34.28
CA ASN A 434 9.82 2.70 -35.62
C ASN A 434 10.19 1.28 -36.11
N ARG A 435 10.14 0.29 -35.21
CA ARG A 435 10.76 -1.05 -35.38
C ARG A 435 10.07 -1.99 -36.38
N THR A 436 8.95 -1.61 -36.99
CA THR A 436 8.14 -2.53 -37.81
C THR A 436 8.12 -2.18 -39.31
N HIS A 437 8.78 -1.10 -39.75
CA HIS A 437 8.76 -0.67 -41.17
C HIS A 437 10.14 -0.24 -41.70
N PRO A 438 11.21 -1.05 -41.61
CA PRO A 438 12.52 -0.62 -42.09
C PRO A 438 12.59 -0.45 -43.61
N GLU A 439 11.85 -1.23 -44.40
CA GLU A 439 11.95 -1.21 -45.88
C GLU A 439 11.14 -0.09 -46.54
N GLN A 440 10.23 0.57 -45.81
CA GLN A 440 9.44 1.71 -46.28
C GLN A 440 9.86 3.06 -45.65
N PHE A 441 10.92 3.06 -44.81
CA PHE A 441 11.26 4.20 -43.96
C PHE A 441 11.98 5.32 -44.73
N LYS A 442 11.23 6.38 -45.10
CA LYS A 442 11.82 7.66 -45.53
C LYS A 442 11.82 8.74 -44.43
N TYR A 443 10.87 8.68 -43.50
CA TYR A 443 10.69 9.64 -42.40
C TYR A 443 10.12 8.93 -41.15
N PRO A 444 10.38 9.44 -39.92
CA PRO A 444 9.84 8.86 -38.69
C PRO A 444 8.30 8.89 -38.66
N VAL A 445 7.67 7.77 -38.32
CA VAL A 445 6.23 7.67 -38.06
C VAL A 445 5.93 8.06 -36.62
N ASN A 446 6.83 7.70 -35.71
CA ASN A 446 6.74 8.00 -34.30
C ASN A 446 7.84 8.98 -33.86
N MET A 447 7.44 9.95 -33.05
CA MET A 447 8.30 10.95 -32.40
C MET A 447 8.42 10.64 -30.92
N LYS A 448 9.65 10.75 -30.40
CA LYS A 448 9.92 10.66 -28.96
C LYS A 448 9.92 12.05 -28.33
N VAL A 449 9.21 12.21 -27.21
CA VAL A 449 9.15 13.44 -26.44
C VAL A 449 9.61 13.16 -25.02
N GLN A 450 10.72 13.72 -24.59
CA GLN A 450 11.15 13.66 -23.19
C GLN A 450 10.68 14.92 -22.46
N LEU A 451 9.77 14.77 -21.50
CA LEU A 451 8.96 15.90 -21.01
C LEU A 451 9.79 17.06 -20.45
N THR A 452 10.78 16.79 -19.60
CA THR A 452 11.63 17.85 -19.04
C THR A 452 13.00 17.78 -19.68
N LYS A 453 13.33 18.79 -20.50
CA LYS A 453 14.59 18.88 -21.23
C LYS A 453 15.81 18.85 -20.32
N ASN A 454 15.91 19.79 -19.37
CA ASN A 454 17.07 19.92 -18.49
C ASN A 454 16.72 20.37 -17.05
N SER A 455 17.64 20.13 -16.11
CA SER A 455 17.54 20.45 -14.70
C SER A 455 18.94 20.39 -14.08
N ASN A 456 19.34 21.47 -13.41
CA ASN A 456 20.66 21.56 -12.76
C ASN A 456 20.71 20.88 -11.39
N LYS A 457 19.66 20.15 -10.99
CA LYS A 457 19.58 19.54 -9.65
C LYS A 457 20.48 18.30 -9.56
N LYS A 458 21.35 18.26 -8.54
CA LYS A 458 22.18 17.08 -8.23
C LYS A 458 21.37 15.89 -7.68
N HIS A 459 20.23 16.17 -7.05
CA HIS A 459 19.32 15.17 -6.49
C HIS A 459 17.88 15.45 -6.91
N TYR A 460 17.05 14.41 -6.99
CA TYR A 460 15.66 14.50 -7.41
C TYR A 460 15.53 15.20 -8.77
N ASN A 461 16.42 14.85 -9.70
CA ASN A 461 16.49 15.47 -11.01
C ASN A 461 15.36 14.95 -11.92
N SER A 462 14.63 15.86 -12.59
CA SER A 462 13.48 15.55 -13.44
C SER A 462 13.83 15.38 -14.93
N SER A 463 15.06 15.69 -15.35
CA SER A 463 15.46 15.70 -16.75
C SER A 463 15.28 14.35 -17.41
N ARG A 464 14.60 14.35 -18.55
CA ARG A 464 14.57 13.23 -19.51
C ARG A 464 14.15 11.90 -18.86
N MET A 465 13.23 12.01 -17.91
CA MET A 465 12.73 10.91 -17.09
C MET A 465 11.43 10.33 -17.62
N VAL A 466 10.47 11.22 -17.88
CA VAL A 466 9.16 10.89 -18.43
C VAL A 466 9.27 11.02 -19.93
N GLU A 467 8.83 9.98 -20.64
CA GLU A 467 8.91 9.89 -22.09
C GLU A 467 7.52 9.63 -22.67
N PHE A 468 7.24 10.20 -23.83
CA PHE A 468 6.06 9.88 -24.62
C PHE A 468 6.50 9.52 -26.02
N ILE A 469 5.85 8.51 -26.61
CA ILE A 469 5.98 8.21 -28.03
C ILE A 469 4.69 8.64 -28.71
N VAL A 470 4.81 9.51 -29.71
CA VAL A 470 3.68 10.14 -30.40
C VAL A 470 3.70 9.69 -31.84
N ASN A 471 2.59 9.12 -32.31
CA ASN A 471 2.42 8.91 -33.75
C ASN A 471 2.18 10.26 -34.42
N ILE A 472 3.07 10.66 -35.33
CA ILE A 472 3.11 12.02 -35.89
C ILE A 472 1.84 12.35 -36.68
N LYS A 473 1.28 11.36 -37.40
CA LYS A 473 0.07 11.55 -38.22
C LYS A 473 -1.18 11.74 -37.37
N SER A 474 -1.35 10.91 -36.34
CA SER A 474 -2.59 10.89 -35.54
C SER A 474 -2.53 11.75 -34.28
N GLY A 475 -1.35 12.14 -33.82
CA GLY A 475 -1.14 12.82 -32.53
C GLY A 475 -1.46 11.94 -31.31
N LYS A 476 -1.73 10.64 -31.49
CA LYS A 476 -2.00 9.69 -30.40
C LYS A 476 -0.71 9.15 -29.81
N PHE A 477 -0.73 8.79 -28.53
CA PHE A 477 0.39 8.08 -27.91
C PHE A 477 0.47 6.64 -28.40
N VAL A 478 1.69 6.22 -28.76
CA VAL A 478 2.06 4.83 -29.01
C VAL A 478 2.59 4.25 -27.70
N SER A 479 1.85 3.30 -27.12
CA SER A 479 2.15 2.73 -25.81
C SER A 479 1.68 1.29 -25.75
N GLU A 480 2.56 0.36 -25.40
CA GLU A 480 2.38 -0.29 -24.11
C GLU A 480 0.95 -0.69 -23.70
N TRP A 481 0.38 0.26 -22.96
CA TRP A 481 -0.89 0.13 -22.28
C TRP A 481 -2.09 0.25 -23.20
N ASN A 482 -1.93 0.69 -24.45
CA ASN A 482 -2.97 0.57 -25.47
C ASN A 482 -3.30 -0.91 -25.76
N ALA A 483 -2.30 -1.79 -25.60
CA ALA A 483 -2.49 -3.23 -25.69
C ALA A 483 -2.89 -3.81 -24.33
N TYR A 484 -2.09 -3.58 -23.28
CA TYR A 484 -2.31 -4.25 -21.99
C TYR A 484 -3.66 -3.93 -21.34
N ASP A 485 -4.18 -2.70 -21.46
CA ASP A 485 -5.49 -2.34 -20.87
C ASP A 485 -6.66 -3.14 -21.49
N LYS A 486 -6.56 -3.55 -22.77
CA LYS A 486 -7.58 -4.38 -23.44
C LYS A 486 -7.62 -5.80 -22.88
N HIS A 487 -6.48 -6.27 -22.39
CA HIS A 487 -6.28 -7.64 -21.88
C HIS A 487 -6.23 -7.68 -20.35
N MET A 488 -6.67 -6.62 -19.67
CA MET A 488 -6.66 -6.51 -18.21
C MET A 488 -8.03 -6.78 -17.61
N VAL A 489 -8.12 -7.77 -16.72
CA VAL A 489 -9.35 -8.12 -15.98
C VAL A 489 -9.06 -8.04 -14.48
N ASN A 490 -9.89 -7.31 -13.74
CA ASN A 490 -9.76 -7.11 -12.28
C ASN A 490 -8.35 -6.67 -11.82
N GLY A 491 -7.63 -5.92 -12.66
CA GLY A 491 -6.28 -5.43 -12.35
C GLY A 491 -5.14 -6.35 -12.81
N HIS A 492 -5.44 -7.55 -13.31
CA HIS A 492 -4.47 -8.50 -13.83
C HIS A 492 -4.42 -8.46 -15.35
N VAL A 493 -3.22 -8.32 -15.92
CA VAL A 493 -3.00 -8.36 -17.37
C VAL A 493 -2.84 -9.81 -17.83
N ASN A 494 -3.61 -10.24 -18.83
CA ASN A 494 -3.36 -11.51 -19.49
C ASN A 494 -2.03 -11.44 -20.25
N SER A 495 -1.02 -12.15 -19.74
CA SER A 495 0.35 -12.10 -20.27
C SER A 495 0.64 -13.18 -21.32
N ASP A 496 -0.36 -13.96 -21.75
CA ASP A 496 -0.21 -14.90 -22.85
C ASP A 496 0.04 -14.15 -24.17
N THR A 497 1.16 -14.45 -24.84
CA THR A 497 1.51 -13.76 -26.09
C THR A 497 0.53 -14.02 -27.23
N LYS A 498 -0.26 -15.10 -27.17
CA LYS A 498 -1.18 -15.52 -28.24
C LYS A 498 -2.43 -14.66 -28.36
N VAL A 499 -2.78 -13.89 -27.32
CA VAL A 499 -3.99 -13.05 -27.33
C VAL A 499 -3.76 -11.66 -27.93
N TYR A 500 -2.52 -11.31 -28.24
CA TYR A 500 -2.15 -10.00 -28.77
C TYR A 500 -2.09 -10.04 -30.29
N SER A 501 -2.81 -9.13 -30.93
CA SER A 501 -2.77 -8.86 -32.37
C SER A 501 -1.47 -8.17 -32.79
N ASP A 502 -1.17 -8.18 -34.10
CA ASP A 502 0.02 -7.50 -34.63
C ASP A 502 0.01 -5.99 -34.36
N ASP A 503 -1.15 -5.33 -34.44
CA ASP A 503 -1.32 -3.93 -34.06
C ASP A 503 -1.00 -3.68 -32.58
N GLU A 504 -1.36 -4.61 -31.70
CA GLU A 504 -1.03 -4.51 -30.28
C GLU A 504 0.45 -4.77 -30.02
N LEU A 505 1.04 -5.74 -30.73
CA LEU A 505 2.47 -6.01 -30.68
C LEU A 505 3.31 -4.88 -31.33
N TYR A 506 2.74 -4.07 -32.22
CA TYR A 506 3.33 -2.81 -32.67
C TYR A 506 3.41 -1.78 -31.53
N GLN A 507 2.33 -1.64 -30.74
CA GLN A 507 2.25 -0.71 -29.60
C GLN A 507 3.26 -1.11 -28.51
N VAL A 508 3.09 -2.31 -27.97
CA VAL A 508 4.13 -3.35 -27.96
C VAL A 508 5.57 -2.85 -28.11
N ALA A 509 6.10 -3.01 -29.32
CA ALA A 509 7.50 -2.79 -29.71
C ALA A 509 7.96 -1.32 -29.68
N ASN A 510 7.08 -0.37 -29.94
CA ASN A 510 7.44 1.03 -30.16
C ASN A 510 7.21 1.95 -28.95
N THR A 511 6.76 1.39 -27.83
CA THR A 511 6.40 2.07 -26.57
C THR A 511 7.45 3.00 -25.94
N GLU A 512 6.98 3.87 -25.05
CA GLU A 512 7.76 4.68 -24.10
C GLU A 512 8.47 3.85 -23.03
N SER A 513 9.42 4.47 -22.29
CA SER A 513 9.98 3.86 -21.09
C SER A 513 10.52 4.89 -20.10
N PHE A 514 9.91 4.96 -18.91
CA PHE A 514 10.34 5.85 -17.83
C PHE A 514 11.82 5.65 -17.48
N ASN A 515 12.69 6.66 -17.50
CA ASN A 515 14.12 6.47 -17.18
C ASN A 515 14.45 6.69 -15.71
N TYR A 516 14.94 5.67 -15.00
CA TYR A 516 15.53 5.89 -13.68
C TYR A 516 16.90 6.58 -13.80
N GLY A 517 17.73 6.16 -14.74
CA GLY A 517 18.96 6.86 -15.05
C GLY A 517 18.71 8.15 -15.81
N MET A 518 19.74 9.00 -15.91
CA MET A 518 19.67 10.21 -16.75
C MET A 518 20.32 9.93 -18.10
N PRO A 519 19.54 9.96 -19.21
CA PRO A 519 20.10 9.86 -20.56
C PRO A 519 21.12 10.98 -20.80
N GLN A 520 22.22 10.69 -21.51
CA GLN A 520 23.25 11.70 -21.79
C GLN A 520 22.79 12.69 -22.85
N GLY A 521 22.19 12.23 -23.96
CA GLY A 521 21.68 13.09 -25.04
C GLY A 521 22.67 14.20 -25.45
N ALA A 522 22.14 15.36 -25.84
CA ALA A 522 22.94 16.56 -26.16
C ALA A 522 23.25 17.45 -24.93
N TYR A 523 22.97 16.99 -23.70
CA TYR A 523 22.99 17.84 -22.51
C TYR A 523 23.83 17.26 -21.36
N SER A 524 24.42 18.14 -20.55
CA SER A 524 25.23 17.76 -19.39
C SER A 524 24.48 16.84 -18.42
N VAL A 525 25.20 15.84 -17.88
CA VAL A 525 24.69 14.90 -16.86
C VAL A 525 25.47 15.16 -15.57
N PRO A 526 24.80 15.51 -14.46
CA PRO A 526 25.47 15.64 -13.16
C PRO A 526 26.18 14.34 -12.78
N SER A 527 27.35 14.45 -12.13
CA SER A 527 28.19 13.29 -11.78
C SER A 527 27.44 12.21 -10.99
N THR A 528 26.47 12.59 -10.15
CA THR A 528 25.58 11.67 -9.42
C THR A 528 24.78 10.73 -10.32
N TYR A 529 24.52 11.13 -11.57
CA TYR A 529 23.78 10.37 -12.58
C TYR A 529 24.66 9.82 -13.71
N ALA A 530 25.98 10.02 -13.66
CA ALA A 530 26.89 9.54 -14.69
C ALA A 530 26.75 8.02 -14.89
N HIS A 531 26.61 7.59 -16.14
CA HIS A 531 26.43 6.19 -16.56
C HIS A 531 25.20 5.47 -15.97
N THR A 532 24.32 6.16 -15.26
CA THR A 532 23.15 5.51 -14.63
C THR A 532 22.15 5.02 -15.67
N HIS A 533 21.99 5.74 -16.80
CA HIS A 533 21.07 5.32 -17.87
C HIS A 533 21.48 3.99 -18.50
N ASP A 534 22.76 3.84 -18.85
CA ASP A 534 23.28 2.57 -19.38
C ASP A 534 23.05 1.41 -18.39
N LYS A 535 23.28 1.65 -17.09
CA LYS A 535 23.23 0.60 -16.06
C LYS A 535 21.82 0.23 -15.58
N LEU A 536 20.92 1.21 -15.52
CA LEU A 536 19.58 1.05 -14.96
C LEU A 536 18.54 0.81 -16.05
N ASP A 537 18.69 1.47 -17.19
CA ASP A 537 17.63 1.54 -18.18
C ASP A 537 17.94 0.77 -19.48
N VAL A 538 19.22 0.60 -19.84
CA VAL A 538 19.66 -0.08 -21.07
C VAL A 538 20.14 -1.52 -20.80
N LYS A 539 21.08 -1.69 -19.87
CA LYS A 539 21.54 -3.01 -19.40
C LYS A 539 20.62 -3.50 -18.30
N HIS A 540 19.39 -3.82 -18.69
CA HIS A 540 18.31 -4.17 -17.78
C HIS A 540 18.13 -5.70 -17.63
N PRO A 541 17.39 -6.16 -16.61
CA PRO A 541 16.87 -7.52 -16.50
C PRO A 541 16.03 -7.95 -17.71
N LYS A 542 15.65 -9.23 -17.77
CA LYS A 542 14.83 -9.75 -18.88
C LYS A 542 13.47 -9.03 -18.96
N ASP A 543 13.10 -8.64 -20.17
CA ASP A 543 11.76 -8.17 -20.53
C ASP A 543 10.70 -9.29 -20.48
N PRO A 544 9.40 -8.94 -20.37
CA PRO A 544 8.33 -9.91 -20.45
C PRO A 544 8.29 -10.57 -21.84
N ASN A 545 7.74 -11.79 -21.92
CA ASN A 545 7.69 -12.54 -23.17
C ASN A 545 6.95 -11.81 -24.29
N ILE A 546 5.90 -11.04 -23.97
CA ILE A 546 5.17 -10.20 -24.96
C ILE A 546 6.11 -9.18 -25.60
N ARG A 547 6.90 -8.45 -24.79
CA ARG A 547 7.86 -7.46 -25.30
C ARG A 547 8.99 -8.11 -26.10
N LYS A 548 9.46 -9.29 -25.69
CA LYS A 548 10.43 -10.06 -26.48
C LYS A 548 9.86 -10.46 -27.83
N LEU A 549 8.63 -10.98 -27.88
CA LEU A 549 7.95 -11.33 -29.13
C LEU A 549 7.82 -10.09 -30.04
N ALA A 550 7.29 -9.00 -29.49
CA ALA A 550 7.08 -7.74 -30.22
C ALA A 550 8.38 -7.17 -30.81
N THR A 551 9.52 -7.38 -30.15
CA THR A 551 10.82 -6.83 -30.58
C THR A 551 11.70 -7.82 -31.35
N ALA A 552 11.28 -9.09 -31.50
CA ALA A 552 12.07 -10.15 -32.16
C ALA A 552 12.10 -10.08 -33.71
N GLY A 553 11.75 -8.94 -34.30
CA GLY A 553 11.81 -8.71 -35.76
C GLY A 553 10.71 -9.42 -36.58
N LYS A 554 9.79 -10.17 -35.96
CA LYS A 554 8.74 -10.94 -36.64
C LYS A 554 7.48 -10.16 -37.04
N LEU A 555 7.35 -8.90 -36.63
CA LEU A 555 6.27 -8.01 -37.08
C LEU A 555 6.61 -7.28 -38.38
N MET A 556 7.72 -7.65 -39.02
CA MET A 556 8.07 -7.16 -40.34
C MET A 556 7.30 -8.00 -41.35
N ASP A 557 6.48 -7.32 -42.14
CA ASP A 557 5.56 -7.80 -43.17
C ASP A 557 4.12 -8.03 -42.71
N LYS A 558 3.32 -6.97 -42.86
CA LYS A 558 2.18 -7.01 -43.79
C LYS A 558 1.59 -5.62 -44.08
N ASP A 559 1.26 -5.47 -45.36
CA ASP A 559 0.31 -4.54 -45.98
C ASP A 559 0.82 -3.17 -46.47
N ASP A 560 1.38 -3.23 -47.69
CA ASP A 560 0.87 -2.48 -48.84
C ASP A 560 -0.63 -2.19 -48.74
N ASN A 561 -1.01 -0.94 -48.43
CA ASN A 561 -2.22 -0.24 -48.91
C ASN A 561 -2.38 1.16 -48.31
N LEU A 562 -1.27 1.91 -48.15
CA LEU A 562 -1.38 3.34 -47.87
C LEU A 562 -1.54 4.10 -49.18
N ILE A 563 -2.81 4.35 -49.50
CA ILE A 563 -3.33 5.40 -50.38
C ILE A 563 -2.31 6.52 -50.58
N ASP A 564 -2.01 6.81 -51.85
CA ASP A 564 -1.18 7.92 -52.28
C ASP A 564 -1.79 9.26 -51.84
N TRP A 565 -1.20 9.88 -50.81
CA TRP A 565 -1.63 11.19 -50.27
C TRP A 565 -0.99 12.38 -51.03
N ARG A 566 -0.37 12.18 -52.20
CA ARG A 566 0.31 13.28 -52.90
C ARG A 566 -0.58 14.33 -53.58
N LEU A 567 -1.91 14.34 -53.42
CA LEU A 567 -2.75 15.26 -54.21
C LEU A 567 -3.80 16.13 -53.52
N GLU A 568 -3.97 16.18 -52.20
CA GLU A 568 -5.15 16.92 -51.67
C GLU A 568 -4.99 17.89 -50.49
N TYR A 569 -3.79 18.43 -50.22
CA TYR A 569 -3.68 19.53 -49.23
C TYR A 569 -2.83 20.74 -49.67
N VAL A 570 -2.97 21.12 -50.96
CA VAL A 570 -2.69 22.49 -51.41
C VAL A 570 -3.93 23.04 -52.13
N SER A 571 -5.02 23.23 -51.40
CA SER A 571 -5.95 24.34 -51.57
C SER A 571 -7.12 24.18 -50.60
N ARG A 572 -7.14 25.03 -49.58
CA ARG A 572 -8.32 25.66 -48.95
C ARG A 572 -7.85 26.41 -47.69
N SER A 573 -7.19 27.51 -48.04
CA SER A 573 -7.18 28.85 -47.46
C SER A 573 -8.07 29.18 -46.25
N LEU A 574 -7.54 30.16 -45.48
CA LEU A 574 -8.23 31.25 -44.77
C LEU A 574 -9.02 30.89 -43.50
#